data_AF-A0AAW1UP18-F1
#
_entry.id   AF-A0AAW1UP18-F1
#
_cell.length_a   1.000
_cell.length_b   1.000
_cell.length_c   1.000
_cell.angle_alpha   90.00
_cell.angle_beta   90.00
_cell.angle_gamma   90.00
#
_symmetry.space_group_name_H-M   'P 1'
#
loop_
_entity.id
_entity.type
_entity.pdbx_description
1 polymer ?
#
loop_
_entity_poly.entity_id
_entity_poly.type
_entity_poly.pdbx_seq_one_letter_code
_entity_poly.pdbx_strand_id
1 'polypeptide(L)'
;MYSVKLQKHNHGSLRPNMNLTLTNYAKITTNHQVLRKVYLDQKNKYPDFAQVYTDASRHTEGSAAVVYHEQIQHVFGIPTQCRIFTGEVAALRETLTKSHRIG
;
A
#
# COMPACT_ATOMS: atom_id res chain seq x y z
N MET A 1 7.26 -0.44 2.02
CA MET A 1 6.56 -0.28 0.74
C MET A 1 5.73 -1.53 0.53
N TYR A 2 4.41 -1.40 0.59
CA TYR A 2 3.46 -2.50 0.42
C TYR A 2 2.91 -2.46 -1.00
N SER A 3 2.75 -3.62 -1.63
CA SER A 3 2.09 -3.74 -2.93
C SER A 3 0.80 -4.53 -2.74
N VAL A 4 -0.32 -3.94 -3.14
CA VAL A 4 -1.66 -4.51 -2.94
C VAL A 4 -2.25 -4.80 -4.31
N LYS A 5 -2.57 -6.07 -4.60
CA LYS A 5 -3.35 -6.45 -5.79
C LYS A 5 -4.82 -6.55 -5.42
N LEU A 6 -5.67 -5.98 -6.27
CA LEU A 6 -7.12 -6.15 -6.22
C LEU A 6 -7.49 -7.11 -7.35
N GLN A 7 -7.95 -8.31 -7.00
CA GLN A 7 -8.22 -9.37 -7.96
C GLN A 7 -9.74 -9.53 -8.12
N LYS A 8 -10.25 -9.24 -9.32
CA LYS A 8 -11.67 -9.35 -9.68
C LYS A 8 -12.03 -10.83 -9.89
N HIS A 9 -12.83 -11.40 -8.98
CA HIS A 9 -13.44 -12.72 -9.15
C HIS A 9 -14.91 -12.57 -9.58
N ASN A 10 -15.42 -13.59 -10.29
CA ASN A 10 -16.75 -13.68 -10.92
C ASN A 10 -17.98 -13.58 -9.98
N HIS A 11 -17.81 -13.09 -8.74
CA HIS A 11 -18.90 -12.88 -7.76
C HIS A 11 -18.81 -11.54 -7.00
N GLY A 12 -18.16 -10.51 -7.55
CA GLY A 12 -18.31 -9.13 -7.06
C GLY A 12 -17.63 -8.78 -5.73
N SER A 13 -16.78 -9.66 -5.18
CA SER A 13 -15.97 -9.37 -3.99
C SER A 13 -14.49 -9.40 -4.32
N LEU A 14 -13.84 -8.23 -4.33
CA LEU A 14 -12.39 -8.08 -4.42
C LEU A 14 -11.77 -8.51 -3.08
N ARG A 15 -11.12 -9.67 -3.02
CA ARG A 15 -10.30 -10.05 -1.86
C ARG A 15 -8.86 -9.58 -2.07
N PRO A 16 -8.30 -8.74 -1.18
CA PRO A 16 -6.89 -8.40 -1.26
C PRO A 16 -6.04 -9.64 -1.00
N ASN A 17 -5.16 -9.98 -1.94
CA ASN A 17 -4.14 -11.00 -1.75
C ASN A 17 -2.84 -10.31 -1.30
N MET A 18 -2.46 -10.52 -0.03
CA MET A 18 -1.29 -9.90 0.57
C MET A 18 -0.09 -10.86 0.48
N ASN A 19 0.93 -10.44 -0.26
CA ASN A 19 2.18 -11.19 -0.38
C ASN A 19 3.22 -10.62 0.60
N LEU A 20 3.54 -11.38 1.64
CA LEU A 20 4.48 -10.97 2.69
C LEU A 20 5.91 -11.52 2.48
N THR A 21 6.24 -12.08 1.32
CA THR A 21 7.56 -12.73 1.09
C THR A 21 8.76 -11.84 1.46
N LEU A 22 8.64 -10.52 1.27
CA LEU A 22 9.71 -9.57 1.59
C LEU A 22 9.97 -9.42 3.10
N THR A 23 9.02 -9.80 3.98
CA THR A 23 9.22 -9.73 5.44
C THR A 23 10.20 -10.79 5.96
N ASN A 24 10.51 -11.81 5.15
CA ASN A 24 11.48 -12.84 5.49
C ASN A 24 12.93 -12.35 5.37
N TYR A 25 13.14 -11.15 4.83
CA TYR A 25 14.46 -10.55 4.64
C TYR A 25 14.65 -9.40 5.62
N ALA A 26 15.67 -9.49 6.47
CA ALA A 26 16.01 -8.43 7.41
C ALA A 26 16.51 -7.19 6.65
N LYS A 27 15.78 -6.07 6.73
CA LYS A 27 16.04 -4.84 5.95
C LYS A 27 17.45 -4.28 6.11
N ILE A 28 18.04 -4.41 7.31
CA ILE A 28 19.33 -3.79 7.66
C ILE A 28 20.51 -4.64 7.18
N THR A 29 20.35 -5.96 7.17
CA THR A 29 21.46 -6.90 6.93
C THR A 29 21.39 -7.57 5.56
N THR A 30 20.22 -7.57 4.92
CA THR A 30 20.05 -8.17 3.58
C THR A 30 20.58 -7.21 2.52
N ASN A 31 21.41 -7.71 1.62
CA ASN A 31 21.87 -6.96 0.45
C ASN A 31 20.68 -6.39 -0.35
N HIS A 32 20.71 -5.08 -0.62
CA HIS A 32 19.67 -4.38 -1.37
C HIS A 32 19.36 -4.98 -2.75
N GLN A 33 20.34 -5.58 -3.42
CA GLN A 33 20.13 -6.24 -4.71
C GLN A 33 19.23 -7.47 -4.58
N VAL A 34 19.32 -8.21 -3.47
CA VAL A 34 18.47 -9.36 -3.19
C VAL A 34 17.03 -8.90 -2.94
N LEU A 35 16.85 -7.87 -2.10
CA LEU A 35 15.53 -7.27 -1.85
C LEU A 35 14.88 -6.76 -3.13
N ARG A 36 15.65 -6.07 -3.98
CA ARG A 36 15.17 -5.55 -5.27
C ARG A 36 14.75 -6.68 -6.21
N LYS A 37 15.55 -7.75 -6.31
CA LYS A 37 15.23 -8.90 -7.14
C LYS A 37 13.91 -9.55 -6.69
N VAL A 38 13.79 -9.86 -5.40
CA VAL A 38 12.57 -10.48 -4.86
C VAL A 38 11.35 -9.58 -5.09
N TYR A 39 11.48 -8.27 -4.90
CA TYR A 39 10.40 -7.33 -5.20
C TYR A 39 9.97 -7.38 -6.66
N LEU A 40 10.91 -7.30 -7.60
CA LEU A 40 10.62 -7.33 -9.03
C LEU A 40 9.99 -8.67 -9.43
N ASP A 41 10.48 -9.79 -8.89
CA ASP A 41 9.93 -11.12 -9.14
C ASP A 41 8.48 -11.24 -8.64
N GLN A 42 8.13 -10.63 -7.50
CA GLN A 42 6.73 -10.58 -7.06
C GLN A 42 5.89 -9.63 -7.93
N LYS A 43 6.42 -8.44 -8.28
CA LYS A 43 5.74 -7.47 -9.14
C LYS A 43 5.36 -8.10 -10.48
N ASN A 44 6.29 -8.80 -11.12
CA ASN A 44 6.12 -9.39 -12.44
C ASN A 44 5.08 -10.54 -12.49
N LYS A 45 4.70 -11.12 -11.35
CA LYS A 45 3.61 -12.12 -11.29
C LYS A 45 2.22 -11.50 -11.49
N TYR A 46 2.13 -10.17 -11.47
CA TYR A 46 0.87 -9.45 -11.53
C TYR A 46 0.93 -8.41 -12.65
N PRO A 47 0.80 -8.81 -13.93
CA PRO A 47 0.89 -7.86 -15.05
C PRO A 47 -0.21 -6.78 -15.01
N ASP A 48 -1.42 -7.15 -14.57
CA ASP A 48 -2.58 -6.24 -14.47
C ASP A 48 -2.76 -5.69 -13.05
N PHE A 49 -1.73 -5.05 -12.50
CA PHE A 49 -1.78 -4.47 -11.15
C PHE A 49 -1.79 -2.94 -11.19
N ALA A 50 -2.58 -2.33 -10.29
CA ALA A 50 -2.51 -0.90 -10.02
C ALA A 50 -1.42 -0.64 -8.96
N GLN A 51 -0.46 0.23 -9.26
CA GLN A 51 0.57 0.60 -8.31
C GLN A 51 0.12 1.81 -7.48
N VAL A 52 -0.12 1.58 -6.20
CA VAL A 52 -0.50 2.63 -5.25
C VAL A 52 0.58 2.79 -4.20
N TYR A 53 0.92 4.03 -3.87
CA TYR A 53 1.77 4.38 -2.75
C TYR A 53 0.92 4.99 -1.64
N THR A 54 1.16 4.54 -0.42
CA THR A 54 0.51 5.09 0.77
C THR A 54 1.58 5.66 1.68
N ASP A 55 1.24 6.75 2.34
CA ASP A 55 2.07 7.34 3.39
C ASP A 55 1.17 7.97 4.44
N ALA A 56 1.70 8.13 5.65
CA ALA A 56 1.04 8.88 6.70
C ALA A 56 2.05 9.77 7.41
N SER A 57 1.61 10.97 7.76
CA SER A 57 2.40 11.93 8.51
C SER A 57 1.68 12.35 9.78
N ARG A 58 2.47 12.67 10.79
CA ARG A 58 1.99 13.24 12.05
C ARG A 58 2.86 14.44 12.40
N HIS A 59 2.19 15.55 12.65
CA HIS A 59 2.76 16.78 13.16
C HIS A 59 2.02 17.22 14.43
N THR A 60 2.51 18.28 15.07
CA THR A 60 1.92 18.86 16.29
C THR A 60 0.49 19.37 16.06
N GLU A 61 0.17 19.77 14.83
CA GLU A 61 -1.13 20.36 14.48
C GLU A 61 -2.12 19.37 13.85
N GLY A 62 -1.69 18.16 13.52
CA GLY A 62 -2.48 17.29 12.66
C GLY A 62 -1.87 15.92 12.38
N SER A 63 -2.71 14.96 12.02
CA SER A 63 -2.28 13.73 11.35
C SER A 63 -2.99 13.62 10.01
N ALA A 64 -2.26 13.19 8.97
CA ALA A 64 -2.80 13.05 7.63
C ALA A 64 -2.32 11.74 7.01
N ALA A 65 -3.15 11.18 6.15
CA ALA A 65 -2.80 10.05 5.30
C ALA A 65 -2.98 10.44 3.84
N VAL A 66 -2.18 9.80 2.99
CA VAL A 66 -2.21 10.03 1.57
C VAL A 66 -2.14 8.73 0.80
N VAL A 67 -2.92 8.69 -0.28
CA VAL A 67 -2.90 7.65 -1.29
C VAL A 67 -2.50 8.28 -2.61
N TYR A 68 -1.42 7.80 -3.20
CA TYR A 68 -0.92 8.21 -4.51
C TYR A 68 -1.09 7.08 -5.51
N HIS A 69 -1.78 7.35 -6.61
CA HIS A 69 -1.88 6.45 -7.75
C HIS A 69 -1.58 7.25 -9.02
N GLU A 70 -0.51 6.89 -9.71
CA GLU A 70 -0.01 7.63 -10.88
C GLU A 70 0.21 9.12 -10.56
N GLN A 71 -0.60 10.02 -11.16
CA GLN A 71 -0.56 11.46 -10.95
C GLN A 71 -1.66 11.96 -10.01
N ILE A 72 -2.51 11.06 -9.51
CA ILE A 72 -3.62 11.39 -8.62
C ILE A 72 -3.17 11.21 -7.17
N GLN A 73 -3.37 12.27 -6.39
CA GLN A 73 -3.14 12.29 -4.94
C GLN A 73 -4.48 12.42 -4.22
N HIS A 74 -4.71 11.55 -3.25
CA HIS A 74 -5.84 11.66 -2.33
C HIS A 74 -5.33 11.82 -0.90
N VAL A 75 -5.48 13.02 -0.34
CA VAL A 75 -5.11 13.35 1.04
C VAL A 75 -6.37 13.40 1.90
N PHE A 76 -6.29 12.86 3.10
CA PHE A 76 -7.35 12.98 4.08
C PHE A 76 -6.80 13.10 5.51
N GLY A 77 -7.54 13.82 6.34
CA GLY A 77 -7.20 14.03 7.75
C GLY A 77 -7.51 12.81 8.61
N ILE A 78 -6.71 12.60 9.64
CA ILE A 78 -6.90 11.57 10.66
C ILE A 78 -6.90 12.28 12.03
N PRO A 79 -7.71 11.82 13.01
CA PRO A 79 -7.70 12.41 14.35
C PRO A 79 -6.29 12.50 14.94
N THR A 80 -5.97 13.62 15.60
CA THR A 80 -4.61 13.94 16.07
C THR A 80 -4.11 13.01 17.16
N GLN A 81 -5.02 12.35 17.89
CA GLN A 81 -4.72 11.32 18.88
C GLN A 81 -4.22 10.01 18.26
N CYS A 82 -4.40 9.81 16.95
CA CYS A 82 -3.98 8.60 16.28
C CYS A 82 -2.45 8.49 16.20
N ARG A 83 -1.95 7.25 16.25
CA ARG A 83 -0.53 6.96 16.03
C ARG A 83 -0.24 6.98 14.52
N ILE A 84 1.01 7.22 14.15
CA ILE A 84 1.45 7.17 12.75
C ILE A 84 1.04 5.86 12.05
N PHE A 85 1.15 4.75 12.79
CA PHE A 85 0.71 3.43 12.36
C PHE A 85 -0.78 3.38 11.98
N THR A 86 -1.65 4.06 12.74
CA THR A 86 -3.08 4.14 12.42
C THR A 86 -3.29 4.86 11.09
N GLY A 87 -2.48 5.88 10.78
CA GLY A 87 -2.55 6.57 9.51
C GLY A 87 -2.13 5.71 8.33
N GLU A 88 -1.07 4.92 8.48
CA GLU A 88 -0.65 3.94 7.46
C GLU A 88 -1.77 2.93 7.16
N VAL A 89 -2.38 2.40 8.21
CA VAL A 89 -3.51 1.47 8.08
C VAL A 89 -4.72 2.15 7.45
N ALA A 90 -5.00 3.41 7.78
CA ALA A 90 -6.08 4.18 7.18
C ALA A 90 -5.85 4.40 5.69
N ALA A 91 -4.63 4.76 5.26
CA ALA A 91 -4.27 4.92 3.86
C ALA A 91 -4.42 3.62 3.05
N LEU A 92 -4.00 2.49 3.63
CA LEU A 92 -4.20 1.17 3.02
C LEU A 92 -5.69 0.80 2.91
N ARG A 93 -6.48 1.04 3.96
CA ARG A 93 -7.93 0.80 3.95
C ARG A 93 -8.63 1.65 2.90
N GLU A 94 -8.23 2.91 2.77
CA GLU A 94 -8.78 3.84 1.80
C GLU A 94 -8.51 3.36 0.37
N THR A 95 -7.28 2.93 0.09
CA THR A 95 -6.88 2.31 -1.18
C THR A 95 -7.77 1.12 -1.53
N LEU A 96 -7.96 0.22 -0.58
CA LEU A 96 -8.77 -0.99 -0.78
C LEU A 96 -10.25 -0.67 -0.99
N THR A 97 -10.78 0.34 -0.32
CA THR A 97 -12.19 0.74 -0.44
C THR A 97 -12.45 1.45 -1.77
N LYS A 98 -11.53 2.31 -2.20
CA LYS A 98 -11.66 3.11 -3.43
C LYS A 98 -11.21 2.40 -4.69
N SER A 99 -10.53 1.27 -4.57
CA SER A 99 -10.06 0.41 -5.66
C SER A 99 -11.07 0.13 -6.79
N HIS A 100 -12.37 0.09 -6.50
CA HIS A 100 -13.42 -0.10 -7.51
C HIS A 100 -13.61 1.12 -8.43
N ARG A 101 -13.03 2.28 -8.09
CA ARG A 101 -13.07 3.54 -8.85
C ARG A 101 -11.74 3.87 -9.56
N ILE A 102 -10.73 3.02 -9.41
CA ILE A 102 -9.36 3.23 -9.92
C ILE A 102 -9.06 2.25 -11.08
N GLY A 103 -10.07 1.56 -11.61
CA GLY A 103 -9.96 0.61 -12.72
C GLY A 103 -11.00 0.83 -13.79
#